data_AF-H2JJB1-F1
#
_entry.id   AF-H2JJB1-F1
#
_cell.length_a   1.000
_cell.length_b   1.000
_cell.length_c   1.000
_cell.angle_alpha   90.00
_cell.angle_beta   90.00
_cell.angle_gamma   90.00
#
_symmetry.space_group_name_H-M   'P 1'
#
loop_
_entity.id
_entity.type
_entity.pdbx_description
1 polymer ?
#
loop_
_entity_poly.entity_id
_entity_poly.type
_entity_poly.pdbx_seq_one_letter_code
_entity_poly.pdbx_strand_id
1 'polypeptide(L)'
;MDSSGQKQPKLKIPRCPDDTDEGHYKLSYIEEKLVSEYTGFNFAQIYELNIFEYQAILRDAVIYKYMQSEDGQKYLERCWILEQTKPDRAKLRKNFGKEE
;
A
#
# COMPACT_ATOMS: atom_id res chain seq x y z
N MET A 1 25.29 -17.59 14.13
CA MET A 1 24.97 -17.23 12.74
C MET A 1 24.94 -15.71 12.67
N ASP A 2 25.63 -15.16 11.69
CA ASP A 2 26.28 -13.86 11.70
C ASP A 2 25.34 -12.68 11.99
N SER A 3 25.48 -12.12 13.20
CA SER A 3 25.06 -10.76 13.52
C SER A 3 26.01 -9.77 12.84
N SER A 4 25.94 -9.74 11.50
CA SER A 4 26.51 -8.66 10.72
C SER A 4 25.78 -7.38 11.15
N GLY A 5 26.49 -6.55 11.90
CA GLY A 5 25.99 -5.29 12.44
C GLY A 5 25.61 -4.36 11.29
N GLN A 6 24.37 -4.49 10.80
CA GLN A 6 23.81 -3.58 9.84
C GLN A 6 23.69 -2.22 10.53
N LYS A 7 24.50 -1.27 10.06
CA LYS A 7 24.55 0.10 10.56
C LYS A 7 23.19 0.75 10.29
N GLN A 8 22.33 0.79 11.31
CA GLN A 8 21.01 1.40 11.25
C GLN A 8 21.12 2.84 10.70
N PRO A 9 20.33 3.23 9.69
CA PRO A 9 20.37 4.58 9.15
C PRO A 9 19.98 5.60 10.23
N LYS A 10 20.76 6.68 10.35
CA LYS A 10 20.44 7.77 11.28
C LYS A 10 19.16 8.48 10.80
N LEU A 11 18.10 8.38 11.59
CA LEU A 11 16.86 9.11 11.36
C LEU A 11 17.10 10.61 11.64
N LYS A 12 16.92 11.45 10.63
CA LYS A 12 16.91 12.90 10.77
C LYS A 12 15.45 13.35 10.79
N ILE A 13 15.05 14.03 11.86
CA ILE A 13 13.71 14.60 11.94
C ILE A 13 13.66 15.80 10.97
N PRO A 14 12.79 15.78 9.94
CA PRO A 14 12.60 16.93 9.07
C PRO A 14 12.24 18.17 9.89
N ARG A 15 12.87 19.30 9.56
CA ARG A 15 12.47 20.61 10.05
C ARG A 15 12.75 21.63 8.96
N CYS A 16 11.71 22.29 8.44
CA CYS A 16 11.86 23.35 7.45
C CYS A 16 11.37 24.69 8.04
N PRO A 17 12.13 25.80 7.90
CA PRO A 17 11.64 27.15 8.19
C PRO A 17 10.77 27.74 7.07
N ASP A 18 11.02 27.39 5.80
CA ASP A 18 10.32 27.93 4.62
C ASP A 18 9.95 26.79 3.65
N ASP A 19 8.65 26.62 3.36
CA ASP A 19 8.10 25.46 2.64
C ASP A 19 8.39 25.49 1.12
N THR A 20 9.10 24.47 0.63
CA THR A 20 9.05 24.07 -0.79
C THR A 20 8.68 22.59 -0.84
N ASP A 21 7.51 22.33 -1.43
CA ASP A 21 6.74 21.08 -1.31
C ASP A 21 7.13 20.06 -2.39
N GLU A 22 8.34 19.50 -2.28
CA GLU A 22 8.70 18.25 -2.95
C GLU A 22 9.12 17.22 -1.88
N GLY A 23 8.27 16.22 -1.66
CA GLY A 23 8.45 15.22 -0.60
C GLY A 23 9.68 14.35 -0.80
N HIS A 24 10.71 14.52 0.03
CA HIS A 24 11.94 13.71 0.01
C HIS A 24 12.03 12.66 1.12
N TYR A 25 10.98 12.51 1.93
CA TYR A 25 10.98 11.63 3.10
C TYR A 25 10.21 10.34 2.86
N LYS A 26 10.84 9.21 3.20
CA LYS A 26 10.19 7.91 3.25
C LYS A 26 9.69 7.65 4.66
N LEU A 27 8.39 7.37 4.78
CA LEU A 27 7.80 6.92 6.05
C LEU A 27 8.09 5.42 6.23
N SER A 28 8.79 5.08 7.31
CA SER A 28 9.12 3.68 7.63
C SER A 28 7.92 2.87 8.11
N TYR A 29 6.95 3.51 8.78
CA TYR A 29 5.84 2.84 9.48
C TYR A 29 4.48 3.15 8.85
N ILE A 30 4.46 3.32 7.53
CA ILE A 30 3.22 3.66 6.82
C ILE A 30 2.19 2.53 6.93
N GLU A 31 2.63 1.28 6.93
CA GLU A 31 1.76 0.11 7.00
C GLU A 31 1.09 -0.02 8.38
N GLU A 32 1.86 0.13 9.47
CA GLU A 32 1.30 0.16 10.83
C GLU A 32 0.38 1.36 11.02
N LYS A 33 0.68 2.51 10.40
CA LYS A 33 -0.22 3.66 10.43
C LYS A 33 -1.56 3.36 9.73
N LEU A 34 -1.53 2.67 8.59
CA LEU A 34 -2.74 2.25 7.88
C LEU A 34 -3.58 1.28 8.72
N VAL A 35 -2.95 0.27 9.31
CA VAL A 35 -3.63 -0.68 10.20
C VAL A 35 -4.23 0.03 11.40
N SER A 36 -3.49 0.96 12.00
CA SER A 36 -3.96 1.76 13.13
C SER A 36 -5.18 2.63 12.76
N GLU A 37 -5.15 3.29 11.61
CA GLU A 37 -6.29 4.10 11.12
C GLU A 37 -7.52 3.25 10.80
N TYR A 38 -7.32 2.04 10.29
CA TYR A 38 -8.40 1.14 9.92
C TYR A 38 -9.06 0.44 11.13
N THR A 39 -8.28 0.09 12.16
CA THR A 39 -8.75 -0.72 13.30
C THR A 39 -8.93 0.06 14.60
N GLY A 40 -8.26 1.21 14.74
CA GLY A 40 -8.13 1.94 16.00
C GLY A 40 -7.07 1.36 16.96
N PHE A 41 -6.32 0.33 16.55
CA PHE A 41 -5.24 -0.22 17.38
C PHE A 41 -4.07 0.74 17.49
N ASN A 42 -3.45 0.77 18.67
CA ASN A 42 -2.15 1.40 18.86
C ASN A 42 -1.02 0.47 18.38
N PHE A 43 0.19 1.01 18.27
CA PHE A 43 1.33 0.27 17.72
C PHE A 43 1.70 -0.96 18.56
N ALA A 44 1.55 -0.90 19.89
CA ALA A 44 1.80 -2.07 20.73
C ALA A 44 0.82 -3.20 20.41
N GLN A 45 -0.47 -2.90 20.27
CA GLN A 45 -1.49 -3.89 19.90
C GLN A 45 -1.23 -4.47 18.49
N ILE A 46 -0.75 -3.65 17.55
CA ILE A 46 -0.39 -4.11 16.20
C ILE A 46 0.76 -5.12 16.27
N TYR A 47 1.78 -4.88 17.11
CA TYR A 47 2.92 -5.78 17.24
C TYR A 47 2.62 -7.07 18.00
N GLU A 48 1.47 -7.17 18.67
CA GLU A 48 0.97 -8.42 19.26
C GLU A 48 0.21 -9.30 18.25
N LEU A 49 -0.16 -8.76 17.08
CA LEU A 49 -0.82 -9.55 16.04
C LEU A 49 0.13 -10.59 15.46
N ASN A 50 -0.40 -11.77 15.15
CA ASN A 50 0.38 -12.71 14.36
C ASN A 50 0.49 -12.22 12.90
N ILE A 51 1.48 -12.75 12.17
CA ILE A 51 1.77 -12.29 10.81
C ILE A 51 0.58 -12.43 9.83
N PHE A 52 -0.25 -13.47 9.99
CA PHE A 52 -1.40 -13.68 9.10
C PHE A 52 -2.53 -12.69 9.40
N GLU A 53 -2.79 -12.42 10.68
CA GLU A 53 -3.74 -11.39 11.11
C GLU A 53 -3.31 -10.01 10.61
N TYR A 54 -2.04 -9.66 10.84
CA TYR A 54 -1.48 -8.39 10.39
C TYR A 54 -1.60 -8.22 8.87
N GLN A 55 -1.21 -9.23 8.08
CA GLN A 55 -1.28 -9.15 6.62
C GLN A 55 -2.72 -9.05 6.09
N ALA A 56 -3.66 -9.81 6.68
CA ALA A 56 -5.07 -9.73 6.29
C ALA A 56 -5.65 -8.34 6.56
N ILE A 57 -5.40 -7.79 7.75
CA ILE A 57 -5.87 -6.45 8.14
C ILE A 57 -5.19 -5.37 7.29
N LEU A 58 -3.88 -5.46 7.07
CA LEU A 58 -3.14 -4.51 6.25
C LEU A 58 -3.70 -4.44 4.82
N ARG A 59 -4.00 -5.60 4.22
CA ARG A 59 -4.61 -5.66 2.89
C ARG A 59 -5.93 -4.91 2.85
N ASP A 60 -6.81 -5.16 3.82
CA ASP A 60 -8.12 -4.51 3.86
C ASP A 60 -8.01 -3.01 4.18
N ALA A 61 -7.07 -2.61 5.03
CA ALA A 61 -6.77 -1.22 5.32
C ALA A 61 -6.29 -0.45 4.07
N VAL A 62 -5.40 -1.07 3.29
CA VAL A 62 -4.92 -0.51 2.01
C VAL A 62 -6.07 -0.34 1.03
N ILE A 63 -6.89 -1.37 0.83
CA ILE A 63 -8.05 -1.32 -0.07
C ILE A 63 -9.02 -0.22 0.40
N TYR A 64 -9.39 -0.23 1.67
CA TYR A 64 -10.32 0.74 2.25
C TYR A 64 -9.84 2.18 2.03
N LYS A 65 -8.55 2.45 2.27
CA LYS A 65 -7.96 3.79 2.05
C LYS A 65 -8.08 4.24 0.60
N TYR A 66 -7.71 3.39 -0.36
CA TYR A 66 -7.76 3.76 -1.77
C TYR A 66 -9.18 3.80 -2.33
N MET A 67 -10.15 3.13 -1.72
CA MET A 67 -11.57 3.27 -2.10
C MET A 67 -12.16 4.66 -1.82
N GLN A 68 -11.58 5.44 -0.91
CA GLN A 68 -12.14 6.74 -0.48
C GLN A 68 -11.99 7.87 -1.51
N SER A 69 -11.24 7.67 -2.60
CA SER A 69 -11.04 8.70 -3.63
C SER A 69 -11.12 8.12 -5.04
N GLU A 70 -11.49 8.96 -6.02
CA GLU A 70 -11.56 8.54 -7.42
C GLU A 70 -10.21 8.04 -7.95
N ASP A 71 -9.12 8.74 -7.62
CA ASP A 71 -7.78 8.35 -8.07
C ASP A 71 -7.30 7.08 -7.37
N GLY A 72 -7.68 6.86 -6.11
CA GLY A 72 -7.44 5.61 -5.42
C GLY A 72 -8.22 4.43 -6.02
N GLN A 73 -9.49 4.65 -6.41
CA GLN A 73 -10.26 3.63 -7.12
C GLN A 73 -9.64 3.27 -8.48
N LYS A 74 -9.16 4.27 -9.24
CA LYS A 74 -8.40 4.04 -10.48
C LYS A 74 -7.10 3.27 -10.22
N TYR A 75 -6.43 3.54 -9.09
CA TYR A 75 -5.25 2.78 -8.69
C TYR A 75 -5.58 1.32 -8.42
N LEU A 76 -6.63 1.04 -7.64
CA LEU A 76 -7.09 -0.33 -7.36
C LEU A 76 -7.50 -1.09 -8.63
N GLU A 77 -8.18 -0.44 -9.58
CA GLU A 77 -8.51 -1.04 -10.87
C GLU A 77 -7.26 -1.47 -11.64
N ARG A 78 -6.20 -0.63 -11.64
CA ARG A 78 -4.92 -1.00 -12.27
C ARG A 78 -4.26 -2.18 -11.56
N CYS A 79 -4.26 -2.21 -10.22
CA CYS A 79 -3.78 -3.35 -9.45
C CYS A 79 -4.53 -4.62 -9.83
N TRP A 80 -5.86 -4.58 -9.87
CA TRP A 80 -6.69 -5.72 -10.25
C TRP A 80 -6.38 -6.24 -11.66
N ILE A 81 -6.19 -5.35 -12.64
CA ILE A 81 -5.79 -5.72 -14.00
C ILE A 81 -4.43 -6.44 -14.01
N LEU A 82 -3.46 -5.97 -13.22
CA LEU A 82 -2.12 -6.56 -13.15
C LEU A 82 -2.12 -7.95 -12.49
N GLU A 83 -3.07 -8.23 -11.60
CA GLU A 83 -3.23 -9.54 -10.98
C GLU A 83 -3.86 -10.59 -11.93
N GLN A 84 -4.48 -10.16 -13.04
CA GLN A 84 -5.09 -11.08 -13.98
C GLN A 84 -4.04 -11.89 -14.74
N THR A 85 -4.08 -13.21 -14.58
CA THR A 85 -3.19 -14.15 -15.31
C THR A 85 -3.84 -14.75 -16.55
N LYS A 86 -5.16 -14.54 -16.73
CA LYS A 86 -5.92 -15.04 -17.87
C LYS A 86 -6.54 -13.88 -18.64
N PRO A 87 -6.52 -13.91 -19.97
CA PRO A 87 -7.12 -12.86 -20.78
C PRO A 87 -8.65 -12.90 -20.67
N ASP A 88 -9.25 -11.73 -20.52
CA ASP A 88 -10.70 -11.55 -20.64
C ASP A 88 -11.12 -11.65 -22.12
N ARG A 89 -11.30 -12.90 -22.58
CA ARG A 89 -11.64 -13.21 -23.97
C ARG A 89 -12.97 -12.60 -24.40
N ALA A 90 -13.93 -12.45 -23.49
CA ALA A 90 -15.23 -11.87 -23.80
C ALA A 90 -15.08 -10.37 -24.16
N LYS A 91 -14.35 -9.62 -23.32
CA LYS A 91 -14.08 -8.20 -23.55
C LYS A 91 -13.18 -7.98 -24.77
N LEU A 92 -12.17 -8.84 -24.98
CA LEU A 92 -11.35 -8.82 -26.19
C LEU A 92 -12.17 -9.03 -27.46
N ARG A 93 -13.08 -10.02 -27.48
CA ARG A 93 -13.94 -10.27 -28.64
C ARG A 93 -14.93 -9.15 -28.89
N LYS A 94 -15.48 -8.52 -27.84
CA LYS A 94 -16.34 -7.34 -27.98
C LYS A 94 -15.62 -6.15 -28.62
N ASN A 95 -14.37 -5.92 -28.22
CA ASN A 95 -13.62 -4.73 -28.63
C ASN A 95 -12.86 -4.92 -29.96
N PHE A 96 -12.40 -6.14 -30.25
CA PHE A 96 -11.50 -6.44 -31.37
C PHE A 96 -11.97 -7.60 -32.26
N GLY A 97 -13.06 -8.28 -31.92
CA GLY A 97 -13.55 -9.46 -32.64
C GLY A 97 -14.60 -9.17 -33.71
N LYS A 98 -14.76 -7.91 -34.14
CA LYS A 98 -15.53 -7.59 -35.34
C LYS A 98 -14.58 -7.71 -36.53
N GLU A 99 -14.77 -8.76 -37.32
CA GLU A 99 -14.16 -8.89 -38.65
C GLU A 99 -14.78 -7.83 -39.60
N GLU A 100 -13.98 -7.27 -40.51
CA GLU A 100 -14.47 -6.50 -41.67
C GLU A 100 -15.32 -7.38 -42.60
#